data_AF-M2T039-F1
#
_entry.id   AF-M2T039-F1
#
_cell.length_a   1.000
_cell.length_b   1.000
_cell.length_c   1.000
_cell.angle_alpha   90.00
_cell.angle_beta   90.00
_cell.angle_gamma   90.00
#
_symmetry.space_group_name_H-M   'P 1'
#
loop_
_entity.id
_entity.type
_entity.pdbx_description
1 polymer ?
#
loop_
_entity_poly.entity_id
_entity_poly.type
_entity_poly.pdbx_seq_one_letter_code
_entity_poly.pdbx_strand_id
1 'polypeptide(L)' 'IIDWEFAGWYLSHWEYARAIFACGRWDDDWYDWVNNILEPYRNEYIWMEKLLRELWS' A
#
# COMPACT_ATOMS: atom_id res chain seq x y z
N ILE A 1 11.94 1.24 -11.37
CA ILE A 1 11.22 0.05 -10.89
C ILE A 1 11.80 -1.16 -11.60
N ILE A 2 12.24 -2.16 -10.85
CA ILE A 2 12.65 -3.49 -11.33
C ILE A 2 11.61 -4.50 -10.85
N ASP A 3 11.71 -5.76 -11.25
CA ASP A 3 10.83 -6.86 -10.77
C ASP A 3 9.33 -6.70 -11.13
N TRP A 4 9.06 -6.80 -12.44
CA TRP A 4 7.72 -6.53 -13.02
C TRP A 4 6.83 -7.78 -13.14
N GLU A 5 7.17 -8.90 -12.50
CA GLU A 5 6.46 -10.18 -12.70
C GLU A 5 4.97 -10.14 -12.30
N PHE A 6 4.60 -9.22 -11.39
CA PHE A 6 3.22 -8.97 -10.96
C PHE A 6 2.66 -7.62 -11.41
N ALA A 7 3.31 -6.95 -12.37
CA ALA A 7 2.80 -5.67 -12.86
C ALA A 7 1.51 -5.85 -13.65
N GLY A 8 0.55 -4.96 -13.42
CA GLY A 8 -0.76 -5.04 -14.05
C GLY A 8 -1.57 -3.77 -13.87
N TRP A 9 -2.73 -3.76 -14.51
CA TRP A 9 -3.72 -2.70 -14.33
C TRP A 9 -4.54 -2.97 -13.08
N TYR A 10 -4.21 -2.27 -12.00
CA TYR A 10 -4.95 -2.31 -10.74
C TYR A 10 -5.76 -1.03 -10.53
N LEU A 11 -6.55 -0.98 -9.46
CA LEU A 11 -7.27 0.22 -9.03
C LEU A 11 -6.27 1.34 -8.69
N SER A 12 -6.66 2.61 -8.86
CA SER A 12 -5.76 3.76 -8.67
C SER A 12 -5.10 3.83 -7.28
N HIS A 13 -5.76 3.30 -6.25
CA HIS A 13 -5.25 3.28 -4.87
C HIS A 13 -4.33 2.08 -4.57
N TRP A 14 -4.11 1.17 -5.52
CA TRP A 14 -3.42 -0.10 -5.29
C TRP A 14 -1.99 0.10 -4.81
N GLU A 15 -1.21 0.91 -5.52
CA GLU A 15 0.20 1.17 -5.19
C GLU A 15 0.33 1.84 -3.82
N TYR A 16 -0.52 2.83 -3.54
CA TYR A 16 -0.54 3.50 -2.23
C TYR A 16 -0.88 2.52 -1.11
N ALA A 17 -1.94 1.72 -1.25
CA ALA A 17 -2.37 0.79 -0.22
C ALA A 17 -1.33 -0.31 0.05
N ARG A 18 -0.71 -0.86 -1.00
CA ARG A 18 0.35 -1.87 -0.89
C ARG A 18 1.61 -1.29 -0.24
N ALA A 19 2.02 -0.08 -0.63
CA ALA A 19 3.17 0.59 -0.05
C ALA A 19 2.97 0.86 1.45
N ILE A 20 1.84 1.46 1.84
CA ILE A 20 1.53 1.72 3.26
C ILE A 20 1.44 0.42 4.07
N PHE A 21 0.80 -0.63 3.52
CA PHE A 21 0.74 -1.94 4.19
C PHE A 21 2.13 -2.53 4.47
N ALA A 22 3.10 -2.25 3.59
CA ALA A 22 4.48 -2.72 3.72
C ALA A 22 5.36 -1.86 4.65
N CYS A 23 4.90 -0.71 5.14
CA CYS A 23 5.64 0.20 6.05
C CYS A 23 5.79 -0.34 7.47
N GLY A 24 6.27 -1.58 7.63
CA GLY A 24 6.76 -2.10 8.92
C GLY A 24 5.77 -2.06 10.08
N ARG A 25 4.44 -2.05 9.82
CA ARG A 25 3.40 -1.85 10.86
C ARG A 25 3.55 -0.53 11.63
N TRP A 26 3.98 0.54 10.96
CA TRP A 26 4.13 1.87 11.54
C TRP A 26 5.26 1.98 12.57
N ASP A 27 6.15 0.97 12.62
CA ASP A 27 7.36 1.00 13.46
C ASP A 27 8.46 1.88 12.87
N ASP A 28 8.27 2.40 11.65
CA ASP A 28 9.15 3.35 10.97
C ASP A 28 8.40 4.58 10.40
N ASP A 29 9.14 5.53 9.86
CA ASP A 29 8.63 6.77 9.26
C ASP A 29 8.37 6.65 7.75
N TRP A 30 8.43 5.44 7.17
CA TRP A 30 8.25 5.27 5.71
C TRP A 30 6.88 5.73 5.23
N TYR A 31 5.85 5.65 6.07
CA TYR A 31 4.50 6.09 5.73
C TYR A 31 4.45 7.60 5.41
N ASP A 32 5.31 8.42 6.04
CA ASP A 32 5.41 9.86 5.75
C ASP A 32 5.99 10.10 4.36
N TRP A 33 6.99 9.32 3.96
CA TRP A 33 7.59 9.38 2.63
C TRP A 33 6.62 8.93 1.53
N VAL A 34 5.84 7.86 1.77
CA VAL A 34 4.84 7.38 0.81
C VAL A 34 3.80 8.45 0.49
N ASN A 35 3.34 9.19 1.50
CA ASN A 35 2.39 10.30 1.32
C ASN A 35 2.96 11.45 0.47
N ASN A 36 4.29 11.58 0.37
CA ASN A 36 4.95 12.59 -0.46
C ASN A 36 5.20 12.12 -1.90
N ILE A 37 5.23 10.81 -2.14
CA ILE A 37 5.57 10.21 -3.44
C ILE A 37 4.31 9.81 -4.22
N LEU A 38 3.28 9.33 -3.52
CA LEU A 38 2.03 8.84 -4.11
C LEU A 38 0.84 9.69 -3.66
N GLU A 39 -0.22 9.70 -4.49
CA GLU A 39 -1.48 10.31 -4.10
C GLU A 39 -2.07 9.58 -2.86
N PRO A 40 -2.41 10.28 -1.78
CA PRO A 40 -2.92 9.63 -0.57
C PRO A 40 -4.35 9.10 -0.72
N TYR A 41 -4.50 7.78 -0.72
CA TYR A 41 -5.80 7.08 -0.73
C TYR A 41 -6.10 6.43 0.63
N ARG A 42 -6.23 7.27 1.67
CA ARG A 42 -6.31 6.82 3.08
C ARG A 42 -7.55 5.98 3.38
N ASN A 43 -8.69 6.30 2.78
CA ASN A 43 -9.93 5.56 3.01
C ASN A 43 -9.86 4.17 2.37
N GLU A 44 -9.42 4.12 1.11
CA GLU A 44 -9.23 2.91 0.32
C GLU A 44 -8.23 1.97 0.97
N TYR A 45 -7.13 2.52 1.49
CA TYR A 45 -6.15 1.78 2.27
C TYR A 45 -6.78 1.05 3.46
N ILE A 46 -7.66 1.68 4.25
CA ILE A 46 -8.29 1.03 5.42
C ILE A 46 -9.07 -0.23 5.00
N TRP A 47 -9.78 -0.18 3.87
CA TRP A 47 -10.51 -1.35 3.34
C TRP A 47 -9.54 -2.44 2.88
N MET A 48 -8.51 -2.05 2.14
CA MET A 48 -7.48 -2.96 1.62
C MET A 48 -6.67 -3.62 2.73
N GLU A 49 -6.32 -2.89 3.78
CA GLU A 49 -5.61 -3.44 4.94
C GLU A 49 -6.42 -4.56 5.59
N LYS A 50 -7.72 -4.33 5.84
CA LYS A 50 -8.59 -5.37 6.40
C LYS A 50 -8.62 -6.61 5.51
N LEU A 51 -8.83 -6.43 4.20
CA LEU A 51 -8.83 -7.54 3.24
C LEU A 51 -7.51 -8.32 3.25
N LEU A 52 -6.37 -7.62 3.19
CA LEU A 52 -5.06 -8.24 3.18
C LEU A 52 -4.78 -8.98 4.50
N ARG A 53 -5.17 -8.43 5.65
CA ARG A 53 -4.99 -9.11 6.94
C ARG A 53 -5.79 -10.41 7.01
N GLU A 54 -7.03 -10.43 6.50
CA GLU A 54 -7.86 -11.64 6.48
C GLU A 54 -7.32 -12.71 5.50
N LEU A 55 -6.80 -12.29 4.34
CA LEU A 55 -6.26 -13.22 3.34
C LEU A 55 -4.94 -13.89 3.77
N TRP A 56 -4.18 -13.24 4.66
CA TRP A 56 -2.83 -13.64 5.04
C TRP A 56 -2.68 -13.90 6.57
N SER A 57 -3.80 -14.14 7.30
CA SER A 57 -3.79 -14.51 8.73
C SER A 57 -3.53 -15.99 8.97
#